data_AF-A0A524D6Z1-F1
#
_entry.id   AF-A0A524D6Z1-F1
#
_cell.length_a   1.000
_cell.length_b   1.000
_cell.length_c   1.000
_cell.angle_alpha   90.00
_cell.angle_beta   90.00
_cell.angle_gamma   90.00
#
_symmetry.space_group_name_H-M   'P 1'
#
loop_
_entity.id
_entity.type
_entity.pdbx_description
1 polymer ?
#
loop_
_entity_poly.entity_id
_entity_poly.type
_entity_poly.pdbx_seq_one_letter_code
_entity_poly.pdbx_strand_id
1 'polypeptide(L)'
;MVAEDNPLLKIADTLSRRGQTIYGKTAIVDLCSETGVSLTGGYDAEMAAGDSEESLRKFIMGYSRLSPAAKMTVMILCELNEVIIPEEILGKKKRAGITELLESLAEFTHDLTDRLRG
;
A
#
# COMPACT_ATOMS: atom_id res chain seq x y z
N MET A 1 -18.47 -9.73 -14.72
CA MET A 1 -18.68 -8.37 -14.17
C MET A 1 -17.39 -7.99 -13.47
N VAL A 2 -16.69 -6.99 -13.99
CA VAL A 2 -15.37 -6.55 -13.47
C VAL A 2 -15.64 -5.94 -12.10
N ALA A 3 -15.08 -6.52 -11.04
CA ALA A 3 -15.19 -5.96 -9.69
C ALA A 3 -14.71 -4.51 -9.73
N GLU A 4 -15.58 -3.59 -9.30
CA GLU A 4 -15.32 -2.15 -9.26
C GLU A 4 -13.98 -1.87 -8.57
N ASP A 5 -13.22 -0.94 -9.16
CA ASP A 5 -11.89 -0.50 -8.78
C ASP A 5 -11.85 0.06 -7.35
N ASN A 6 -11.93 -0.77 -6.30
CA ASN A 6 -11.74 -0.32 -4.93
C ASN A 6 -10.26 0.02 -4.70
N PRO A 7 -9.88 1.30 -4.55
CA PRO A 7 -8.47 1.70 -4.49
C PRO A 7 -7.77 1.18 -3.22
N LEU A 8 -8.51 1.06 -2.11
CA LEU A 8 -7.99 0.50 -0.86
C LEU A 8 -7.66 -0.99 -1.00
N LEU A 9 -8.49 -1.72 -1.75
CA LEU A 9 -8.26 -3.12 -2.05
C LEU A 9 -6.96 -3.31 -2.85
N LYS A 10 -6.75 -2.48 -3.88
CA LYS A 10 -5.52 -2.48 -4.69
C LYS A 10 -4.27 -2.21 -3.85
N ILE A 11 -4.36 -1.25 -2.95
CA ILE A 11 -3.26 -0.93 -2.02
C ILE A 11 -2.99 -2.12 -1.10
N ALA A 12 -4.02 -2.65 -0.42
CA ALA A 12 -3.88 -3.76 0.52
C ALA A 12 -3.30 -5.01 -0.15
N ASP A 13 -3.76 -5.36 -1.35
CA ASP A 13 -3.26 -6.47 -2.15
C ASP A 13 -1.78 -6.28 -2.54
N THR A 14 -1.40 -5.07 -2.96
CA THR A 14 0.00 -4.74 -3.27
C THR A 14 0.90 -4.87 -2.04
N LEU A 15 0.45 -4.35 -0.89
CA LEU A 15 1.17 -4.41 0.37
C LEU A 15 1.29 -5.84 0.88
N SER A 16 0.22 -6.64 0.81
CA SER A 16 0.20 -8.05 1.18
C SER A 16 1.24 -8.83 0.36
N ARG A 17 1.16 -8.76 -0.97
CA ARG A 17 2.08 -9.51 -1.86
C ARG A 17 3.54 -9.10 -1.67
N ARG A 18 3.84 -7.81 -1.68
CA ARG A 18 5.23 -7.32 -1.51
C ARG A 18 5.72 -7.53 -0.09
N GLY A 19 4.84 -7.38 0.90
CA GLY A 19 5.14 -7.59 2.31
C GLY A 19 5.57 -9.01 2.62
N GLN A 20 4.98 -10.02 1.97
CA GLN A 20 5.38 -11.41 2.16
C GLN A 20 6.84 -11.64 1.76
N THR A 21 7.31 -10.93 0.72
CA THR A 21 8.71 -10.96 0.28
C THR A 21 9.63 -10.17 1.19
N ILE A 22 9.21 -8.99 1.66
CA ILE A 22 10.08 -8.05 2.40
C ILE A 22 10.15 -8.40 3.89
N TYR A 23 9.01 -8.69 4.51
CA TYR A 23 8.85 -8.91 5.96
C TYR A 23 8.60 -10.38 6.32
N GLY A 24 8.43 -11.25 5.31
CA GLY A 24 8.16 -12.67 5.48
C GLY A 24 6.68 -13.00 5.55
N LYS A 25 6.34 -14.23 5.17
CA LYS A 25 4.95 -14.71 5.10
C LYS A 25 4.23 -14.65 6.44
N THR A 26 4.88 -15.08 7.52
CA THR A 26 4.29 -15.13 8.87
C THR A 26 3.84 -13.74 9.34
N ALA A 27 4.70 -12.73 9.21
CA ALA A 27 4.39 -11.37 9.65
C ALA A 27 3.16 -10.78 8.92
N ILE A 28 3.01 -11.06 7.63
CA ILE A 28 1.85 -10.60 6.85
C ILE A 28 0.60 -11.41 7.18
N VAL A 29 0.72 -12.72 7.40
CA VAL A 29 -0.40 -13.59 7.83
C VAL A 29 -0.95 -13.14 9.17
N ASP A 30 -0.08 -12.85 10.13
CA ASP A 30 -0.46 -12.36 11.44
C ASP A 30 -1.18 -11.01 11.32
N LEU A 31 -0.63 -10.07 10.53
CA LEU A 31 -1.23 -8.77 10.28
C LEU A 31 -2.61 -8.87 9.60
N CYS A 32 -2.78 -9.74 8.60
CA CYS A 32 -4.06 -10.01 7.96
C CYS A 32 -5.08 -10.55 8.97
N SER A 33 -4.66 -11.48 9.82
CA SER A 33 -5.51 -12.09 10.85
C SER A 33 -5.96 -11.08 11.90
N GLU A 34 -5.07 -10.20 12.35
CA GLU A 34 -5.37 -9.14 13.33
C GLU A 34 -6.34 -8.07 12.78
N THR A 35 -6.27 -7.82 11.47
CA THR A 35 -7.02 -6.72 10.83
C THR A 35 -8.29 -7.19 10.14
N GLY A 36 -8.51 -8.50 10.08
CA GLY A 36 -9.68 -9.10 9.43
C GLY A 36 -9.66 -8.93 7.91
N VAL A 37 -8.47 -8.90 7.31
CA VAL A 37 -8.28 -8.87 5.86
C VAL A 37 -7.92 -10.27 5.37
N SER A 38 -8.56 -10.71 4.29
CA SER A 38 -8.34 -12.03 3.73
C SER A 38 -6.92 -12.15 3.12
N LEU A 39 -6.25 -13.27 3.39
CA LEU A 39 -4.90 -13.54 2.90
C LEU A 39 -4.88 -13.84 1.41
N THR A 40 -4.20 -13.00 0.63
CA THR A 40 -3.94 -13.26 -0.79
C THR A 40 -2.75 -14.20 -0.94
N GLY A 41 -3.01 -15.50 -1.04
CA GLY A 41 -2.07 -16.46 -1.60
C GLY A 41 -2.08 -16.34 -3.13
N GLY A 42 -0.92 -16.19 -3.77
CA GLY A 42 -0.82 -15.88 -5.20
C GLY A 42 -1.69 -16.74 -6.16
N TYR A 43 -1.90 -16.13 -7.33
CA TYR A 43 -2.53 -16.63 -8.57
C TYR A 43 -4.02 -16.97 -8.61
N ASP A 44 -4.71 -17.21 -7.48
CA ASP A 44 -6.17 -17.44 -7.52
C ASP A 44 -6.91 -17.05 -6.22
N ALA A 45 -6.25 -16.38 -5.27
CA ALA A 45 -6.96 -15.83 -4.12
C ALA A 45 -7.72 -14.57 -4.56
N GLU A 46 -8.96 -14.76 -5.02
CA GLU A 46 -9.94 -13.69 -5.00
C GLU A 46 -9.99 -13.14 -3.58
N MET A 47 -9.52 -11.90 -3.37
CA MET A 47 -9.95 -11.16 -2.18
C MET A 47 -11.47 -11.22 -2.22
N ALA A 48 -12.06 -11.93 -1.26
CA ALA A 48 -13.50 -12.02 -1.18
C ALA A 48 -14.00 -10.58 -1.23
N ALA A 49 -14.97 -10.31 -2.12
CA ALA A 49 -15.62 -9.00 -2.25
C ALA A 49 -16.34 -8.53 -0.97
N GLY A 50 -16.02 -9.11 0.19
CA GLY A 50 -16.56 -8.85 1.52
C GLY A 50 -15.54 -8.34 2.54
N ASP A 51 -14.27 -8.10 2.19
CA ASP A 51 -13.38 -7.37 3.11
C ASP A 51 -13.90 -5.93 3.27
N SER A 52 -14.26 -5.57 4.51
CA SER A 52 -14.81 -4.25 4.79
C SER A 52 -13.77 -3.15 4.59
N GLU A 53 -14.21 -1.95 4.21
CA GLU A 53 -13.33 -0.79 4.08
C GLU A 53 -12.54 -0.52 5.38
N GLU A 54 -13.18 -0.74 6.53
CA GLU A 54 -12.56 -0.60 7.85
C GLU A 54 -11.41 -1.59 8.05
N SER A 55 -11.60 -2.86 7.68
CA SER A 55 -10.56 -3.90 7.74
C SER A 55 -9.36 -3.52 6.86
N LEU A 56 -9.62 -3.08 5.63
CA LEU A 56 -8.58 -2.65 4.69
C LEU A 56 -7.79 -1.45 5.23
N ARG A 57 -8.46 -0.45 5.81
CA ARG A 57 -7.80 0.69 6.46
C ARG A 57 -6.96 0.25 7.66
N LYS A 58 -7.45 -0.65 8.50
CA LYS A 58 -6.69 -1.21 9.63
C LYS A 58 -5.44 -1.95 9.16
N PHE A 59 -5.55 -2.73 8.09
CA PHE A 59 -4.41 -3.41 7.47
C PHE A 59 -3.35 -2.41 6.96
N ILE A 60 -3.76 -1.41 6.19
CA ILE A 60 -2.85 -0.39 5.65
C ILE A 60 -2.13 0.37 6.80
N MET A 61 -2.87 0.73 7.85
CA MET A 61 -2.29 1.37 9.04
C MET A 61 -1.33 0.44 9.78
N GLY A 62 -1.69 -0.82 9.98
CA GLY A 62 -0.84 -1.81 10.65
C GLY A 62 0.45 -2.06 9.87
N TYR A 63 0.34 -2.19 8.54
CA TYR A 63 1.49 -2.33 7.65
C TYR A 63 2.46 -1.15 7.78
N SER A 64 1.94 0.08 7.84
CA SER A 64 2.77 1.28 7.96
C SER A 64 3.65 1.31 9.23
N ARG A 65 3.31 0.50 10.24
CA ARG A 65 4.05 0.40 11.52
C ARG A 65 5.18 -0.63 11.49
N LEU A 66 5.26 -1.48 10.46
CA LEU A 66 6.30 -2.51 10.36
C LEU A 66 7.71 -1.92 10.24
N SER A 67 7.86 -0.81 9.51
CA SER A 67 9.14 -0.11 9.37
C SER A 67 8.96 1.29 8.75
N PRO A 68 9.96 2.19 8.82
CA PRO A 68 9.93 3.45 8.09
C PRO A 68 9.76 3.28 6.57
N ALA A 69 10.33 2.23 5.98
CA ALA A 69 10.16 1.91 4.56
C ALA A 69 8.72 1.48 4.24
N ALA A 70 8.10 0.67 5.11
CA ALA A 70 6.69 0.29 4.98
C ALA A 70 5.78 1.52 5.00
N LYS A 71 6.06 2.44 5.93
CA LYS A 71 5.35 3.70 6.06
C LYS A 71 5.41 4.54 4.77
N MET A 72 6.61 4.74 4.23
CA MET A 72 6.79 5.45 2.96
C MET A 72 6.07 4.76 1.81
N THR A 73 6.13 3.42 1.76
CA THR A 73 5.44 2.62 0.73
C THR A 73 3.93 2.84 0.76
N VAL A 74 3.32 2.82 1.96
CA VAL A 74 1.90 3.11 2.11
C VAL A 74 1.56 4.51 1.61
N MET A 75 2.39 5.51 1.93
CA MET A 75 2.16 6.89 1.51
C MET A 75 2.24 7.05 -0.01
N ILE A 76 3.24 6.46 -0.65
CA ILE A 76 3.37 6.42 -2.12
C ILE A 76 2.16 5.75 -2.76
N LEU A 77 1.74 4.58 -2.24
CA LEU A 77 0.63 3.84 -2.82
C LEU A 77 -0.71 4.56 -2.63
N CYS A 78 -0.93 5.23 -1.51
CA CYS A 78 -2.12 6.07 -1.31
C CYS A 78 -2.16 7.22 -2.32
N GLU A 79 -1.04 7.90 -2.56
CA GLU A 79 -0.96 8.99 -3.54
C GLU A 79 -1.26 8.48 -4.96
N LEU A 80 -0.61 7.39 -5.38
CA LEU A 80 -0.79 6.80 -6.71
C LEU A 80 -2.21 6.28 -6.99
N ASN A 81 -2.99 5.99 -5.94
CA ASN A 81 -4.36 5.49 -6.04
C ASN A 81 -5.39 6.54 -5.58
N GLU A 82 -4.98 7.80 -5.42
CA GLU A 82 -5.83 8.93 -5.00
C GLU A 82 -6.62 8.68 -3.69
N VAL A 83 -6.02 7.91 -2.77
CA VAL A 83 -6.60 7.60 -1.46
C VAL A 83 -6.07 8.57 -0.40
N ILE A 84 -6.98 9.13 0.39
CA ILE A 84 -6.62 10.00 1.52
C ILE A 84 -5.74 9.22 2.50
N ILE A 85 -4.50 9.70 2.67
CA ILE A 85 -3.56 9.15 3.65
C ILE A 85 -4.07 9.43 5.08
N PRO A 86 -4.25 8.41 5.93
CA PRO A 86 -4.61 8.58 7.33
C PRO A 86 -3.62 9.48 8.08
N GLU A 87 -4.12 10.38 8.93
CA GLU A 87 -3.29 11.36 9.65
C GLU A 87 -2.29 10.69 10.59
N GLU A 88 -2.62 9.51 11.09
CA GLU A 88 -1.77 8.64 11.91
C GLU A 88 -0.48 8.26 11.19
N ILE A 89 -0.54 8.16 9.86
CA ILE A 89 0.62 7.88 9.00
C ILE A 89 1.40 9.17 8.74
N LEU A 90 0.75 10.31 8.52
CA LEU A 90 1.44 11.56 8.19
C LEU A 90 2.35 12.06 9.32
N GLY A 91 2.05 11.73 10.57
CA GLY A 91 2.83 12.21 11.72
C GLY A 91 2.77 13.73 11.88
N LYS A 92 3.33 14.26 12.97
CA LYS A 92 3.17 15.68 13.35
C LYS A 92 3.88 16.69 12.42
N LYS A 93 4.62 16.26 11.39
CA LYS A 93 5.40 17.13 10.50
C LYS A 93 4.99 16.98 9.03
N LYS A 94 4.08 17.89 8.63
CA LYS A 94 3.81 18.47 7.30
C LYS A 94 3.77 17.52 6.08
N ARG A 95 2.54 17.34 5.56
CA ARG A 95 2.22 16.86 4.20
C ARG A 95 3.14 17.42 3.10
N ALA A 96 3.56 18.67 3.19
CA ALA A 96 4.30 19.38 2.14
C ALA A 96 5.66 18.76 1.73
N GLY A 97 6.47 18.28 2.68
CA GLY A 97 7.80 17.76 2.35
C GLY A 97 7.80 16.37 1.71
N ILE A 98 6.66 15.69 1.74
CA ILE A 98 6.52 14.35 1.16
C ILE A 98 6.03 14.48 -0.27
N THR A 99 5.10 15.38 -0.55
CA THR A 99 4.66 15.68 -1.92
C THR A 99 5.85 16.07 -2.80
N GLU A 100 6.73 16.95 -2.31
CA GLU A 100 7.98 17.31 -2.99
C GLU A 100 8.92 16.11 -3.23
N LEU A 101 8.99 15.17 -2.28
CA LEU A 101 9.83 13.97 -2.38
C LEU A 101 9.23 12.95 -3.35
N LEU A 102 7.89 12.87 -3.43
CA LEU A 102 7.15 12.04 -4.38
C LEU A 102 7.22 12.60 -5.80
N GLU A 103 7.11 13.91 -5.97
CA GLU A 103 7.33 14.59 -7.26
C GLU A 103 8.75 14.33 -7.75
N SER A 104 9.77 14.46 -6.88
CA SER A 104 11.16 14.14 -7.22
C SER A 104 11.36 12.66 -7.62
N LEU A 105 10.65 11.73 -6.97
CA LEU A 105 10.68 10.31 -7.32
C LEU A 105 9.95 10.01 -8.64
N ALA A 106 8.81 10.68 -8.87
CA ALA A 106 8.06 10.58 -10.12
C ALA A 106 8.88 11.10 -11.30
N GLU A 107 9.55 12.25 -11.14
CA GLU A 107 10.50 12.78 -12.12
C GLU A 107 11.67 11.81 -12.37
N PHE A 108 12.25 11.23 -11.31
CA PHE A 108 13.34 10.25 -11.45
C PHE A 108 12.89 8.99 -12.20
N THR A 109 11.70 8.47 -11.90
CA THR A 109 11.16 7.30 -12.60
C THR A 109 10.76 7.59 -14.03
N HIS A 110 10.29 8.81 -14.32
CA HIS A 110 10.03 9.27 -15.68
C HIS A 110 11.34 9.36 -16.49
N ASP A 111 12.38 10.01 -15.95
CA ASP A 111 13.70 10.11 -16.58
C ASP A 111 14.36 8.74 -16.81
N LEU A 112 14.23 7.82 -15.85
CA LEU A 112 14.71 6.45 -16.01
C LEU A 112 13.96 5.70 -17.11
N THR A 113 12.64 5.90 -17.21
CA THR A 113 11.80 5.25 -18.23
C THR A 113 12.13 5.78 -19.63
N ASP A 114 12.37 7.08 -19.76
CA ASP A 114 12.78 7.71 -21.02
C ASP A 114 14.17 7.26 -21.45
N ARG A 115 15.14 7.20 -20.52
CA ARG A 115 16.49 6.69 -20.81
C ARG A 115 16.53 5.21 -21.20
N LEU A 116 15.55 4.42 -20.75
CA LEU A 116 15.41 3.02 -21.15
C LEU A 116 14.68 2.85 -22.49
N ARG A 117 13.94 3.88 -22.94
CA ARG A 117 13.23 3.89 -24.23
C ARG A 117 14.03 4.51 -25.38
N GLY A 118 15.04 5.35 -25.08
CA GLY A 118 15.95 5.95 -26.06
C GLY A 118 15.55 7.36 -26.43
#